data_AF-A0A6L7M4A9-F1
#
_entry.id   AF-A0A6L7M4A9-F1
#
_cell.length_a   1.000
_cell.length_b   1.000
_cell.length_c   1.000
_cell.angle_alpha   90.00
_cell.angle_beta   90.00
_cell.angle_gamma   90.00
#
_symmetry.space_group_name_H-M   'P 1'
#
loop_
_entity.id
_entity.type
_entity.pdbx_description
1 polymer ?
#
loop_
_entity_poly.entity_id
_entity_poly.type
_entity_poly.pdbx_seq_one_letter_code
_entity_poly.pdbx_strand_id
1 'polypeptide(L)'
;MASLLLVAAVAAIAFIWLRGAQRNRLAWLKKLNLPGQWRSDSGVLTLEGDMDGGPYRLVEGTRREQGQWSLNGNQMKLAPTSDEKPKRLDLRYFGPGEIGLDGPGLRARIYRRETDNVVPLKTSR
;
A
#
# COMPACT_ATOMS: atom_id res chain seq x y z
N MET A 1 -16.56 42.76 8.58
CA MET A 1 -17.36 41.87 7.71
C MET A 1 -16.54 41.27 6.56
N ALA A 2 -15.73 42.04 5.84
CA ALA A 2 -14.90 41.52 4.74
C ALA A 2 -13.90 40.40 5.13
N SER A 3 -13.30 40.47 6.33
CA SER A 3 -12.37 39.44 6.82
C SER A 3 -13.04 38.09 7.08
N LEU A 4 -14.29 38.08 7.59
CA LEU A 4 -15.05 36.86 7.85
C LEU A 4 -15.44 36.15 6.55
N LEU A 5 -15.78 36.91 5.51
CA LEU A 5 -16.07 36.36 4.18
C LEU A 5 -14.83 35.74 3.54
N LEU A 6 -13.66 36.37 3.70
CA LEU A 6 -12.39 35.82 3.22
C LEU A 6 -12.05 34.50 3.93
N VAL A 7 -12.19 34.43 5.26
CA VAL A 7 -11.93 33.22 6.04
C VAL A 7 -12.89 32.09 5.64
N ALA A 8 -14.18 32.39 5.46
CA ALA A 8 -15.16 31.42 5.00
C ALA A 8 -14.85 30.89 3.58
N ALA A 9 -14.40 31.77 2.68
CA ALA A 9 -13.99 31.38 1.33
C ALA A 9 -12.75 30.46 1.35
N VAL A 10 -11.72 30.80 2.13
CA VAL A 10 -10.51 29.97 2.28
C VAL A 10 -10.85 28.62 2.89
N ALA A 11 -11.72 28.59 3.91
CA ALA A 11 -12.17 27.34 4.54
C ALA A 11 -12.97 26.47 3.55
N ALA A 12 -13.86 27.07 2.75
CA ALA A 12 -14.61 26.35 1.72
C ALA A 12 -13.69 25.76 0.64
N ILE A 13 -12.71 26.53 0.17
CA ILE A 13 -11.72 26.06 -0.81
C ILE A 13 -10.88 24.92 -0.22
N ALA A 14 -10.36 25.08 1.00
CA ALA A 14 -9.60 24.03 1.69
C ALA A 14 -10.43 22.74 1.83
N PHE A 15 -11.71 22.87 2.18
CA PHE A 15 -12.63 21.75 2.33
C PHE A 15 -12.92 21.04 1.00
N ILE A 16 -13.14 21.78 -0.08
CA ILE A 16 -13.32 21.23 -1.44
C ILE A 16 -12.04 20.51 -1.88
N TRP A 17 -10.89 21.12 -1.65
CA TRP A 17 -9.59 20.56 -2.01
C TRP A 17 -9.29 19.26 -1.24
N LEU A 18 -9.55 19.25 0.07
CA LEU A 18 -9.45 18.05 0.91
C LEU A 18 -10.36 16.92 0.42
N ARG A 19 -11.61 17.22 0.06
CA ARG A 19 -12.54 16.23 -0.50
C ARG A 19 -12.11 15.72 -1.87
N GLY A 20 -11.59 16.58 -2.73
CA GLY A 20 -11.05 16.19 -4.04
C GLY A 20 -9.82 15.28 -3.90
N ALA A 21 -8.88 15.64 -3.04
CA ALA A 21 -7.69 14.87 -2.75
C ALA A 21 -8.02 13.46 -2.20
N GLN A 22 -8.99 13.36 -1.30
CA GLN A 22 -9.45 12.06 -0.78
C GLN A 22 -10.09 11.17 -1.85
N ARG A 23 -10.91 11.75 -2.75
CA ARG A 23 -11.57 10.99 -3.82
C ARG A 23 -10.58 10.52 -4.89
N ASN A 24 -9.66 11.38 -5.30
CA ASN A 24 -8.57 10.99 -6.19
C ASN A 24 -7.72 9.91 -5.53
N ARG A 25 -7.51 10.00 -4.21
CA ARG A 25 -6.76 9.00 -3.44
C ARG A 25 -7.33 7.60 -3.53
N LEU A 26 -8.64 7.48 -3.35
CA LEU A 26 -9.35 6.21 -3.45
C LEU A 26 -9.40 5.68 -4.89
N ALA A 27 -9.54 6.57 -5.88
CA ALA A 27 -9.60 6.18 -7.29
C ALA A 27 -8.26 5.68 -7.84
N TRP A 28 -7.11 6.19 -7.36
CA TRP A 28 -5.80 5.70 -7.78
C TRP A 28 -5.36 4.43 -7.05
N LEU A 29 -5.78 4.23 -5.78
CA LEU A 29 -5.58 2.95 -5.08
C LEU A 29 -6.24 1.78 -5.81
N LYS A 30 -7.42 2.01 -6.42
CA LYS A 30 -8.06 1.06 -7.33
C LYS A 30 -7.31 0.84 -8.66
N LYS A 31 -6.27 1.60 -8.97
CA LYS A 31 -5.43 1.41 -10.16
C LYS A 31 -4.04 0.89 -9.81
N LEU A 32 -3.79 0.62 -8.53
CA LEU A 32 -2.52 0.06 -8.09
C LEU A 32 -2.44 -1.40 -8.51
N ASN A 33 -1.44 -1.75 -9.30
CA ASN A 33 -1.10 -3.14 -9.58
C ASN A 33 -0.40 -3.74 -8.34
N LEU A 34 -1.18 -3.99 -7.28
CA LEU A 34 -0.73 -4.57 -6.01
C LEU A 34 -0.18 -5.99 -6.16
N PRO A 35 -0.72 -6.87 -7.01
CA PRO A 35 -0.11 -8.18 -7.22
C PRO A 35 1.36 -8.06 -7.65
N GLY A 36 2.21 -8.88 -7.02
CA GLY A 36 3.64 -8.91 -7.23
C GLY A 36 4.44 -9.02 -5.94
N GLN A 37 5.75 -8.93 -6.10
CA GLN A 37 6.70 -9.02 -5.01
C GLN A 37 7.13 -7.63 -4.56
N TRP A 38 7.10 -7.42 -3.25
CA TRP A 38 7.35 -6.14 -2.60
C TRP A 38 8.45 -6.35 -1.57
N ARG A 39 9.55 -5.62 -1.69
CA ARG A 39 10.71 -5.72 -0.81
C ARG A 39 10.82 -4.50 0.09
N SER A 40 11.09 -4.75 1.36
CA SER A 40 11.45 -3.75 2.36
C SER A 40 12.81 -4.08 2.94
N ASP A 41 13.36 -3.20 3.77
CA ASP A 41 14.63 -3.43 4.47
C ASP A 41 14.59 -4.67 5.38
N SER A 42 13.40 -5.06 5.83
CA SER A 42 13.19 -6.16 6.78
C SER A 42 12.78 -7.48 6.15
N GLY A 43 12.41 -7.48 4.87
CA GLY A 43 11.87 -8.69 4.25
C GLY A 43 11.06 -8.45 2.99
N VAL A 44 10.40 -9.51 2.55
CA VAL A 44 9.67 -9.60 1.29
C VAL A 44 8.21 -9.96 1.56
N LEU A 45 7.31 -9.18 0.96
CA LEU A 45 5.88 -9.42 0.90
C LEU A 45 5.50 -9.75 -0.55
N THR A 46 4.99 -10.96 -0.77
CA THR A 46 4.43 -11.38 -2.06
C THR A 46 2.91 -11.33 -1.96
N LEU A 47 2.28 -10.56 -2.84
CA LEU A 47 0.84 -10.48 -2.99
C LEU A 47 0.47 -11.15 -4.32
N GLU A 48 -0.35 -12.18 -4.28
CA GLU A 48 -0.85 -12.90 -5.44
C GLU A 48 -2.36 -12.67 -5.60
N GLY A 49 -2.90 -13.03 -6.77
CA GLY A 49 -4.31 -12.80 -7.10
C GLY A 49 -4.55 -11.48 -7.80
N ASP A 50 -5.67 -10.84 -7.48
CA ASP A 50 -6.17 -9.64 -8.15
C ASP A 50 -6.05 -8.41 -7.25
N MET A 51 -6.48 -7.24 -7.72
CA MET A 51 -6.35 -6.00 -6.95
C MET A 51 -7.20 -5.96 -5.66
N ASP A 52 -8.28 -6.75 -5.59
CA ASP A 52 -9.18 -6.78 -4.45
C ASP A 52 -8.73 -7.78 -3.36
N GLY A 53 -7.83 -8.71 -3.71
CA GLY A 53 -7.30 -9.69 -2.79
C GLY A 53 -6.78 -10.97 -3.44
N GLY A 54 -6.27 -11.85 -2.60
CA GLY A 54 -5.76 -13.16 -2.98
C GLY A 54 -4.81 -13.72 -1.94
N PRO A 55 -4.00 -14.74 -2.29
CA PRO A 55 -3.01 -15.28 -1.37
C PRO A 55 -1.86 -14.29 -1.13
N TYR A 56 -1.31 -14.26 0.07
CA TYR A 56 -0.05 -13.56 0.37
C TYR A 56 0.97 -14.46 1.05
N ARG A 57 2.23 -14.09 0.91
CA ARG A 57 3.37 -14.63 1.66
C ARG A 57 4.22 -13.49 2.17
N LEU A 58 4.60 -13.54 3.44
CA LEU A 58 5.47 -12.59 4.10
C LEU A 58 6.67 -13.34 4.68
N VAL A 59 7.86 -12.89 4.34
CA VAL A 59 9.13 -13.42 4.84
C VAL A 59 9.94 -12.27 5.42
N GLU A 60 10.09 -12.22 6.74
CA GLU A 60 10.83 -11.19 7.47
C GLU A 60 11.78 -11.84 8.49
N GLY A 61 13.08 -11.90 8.18
CA GLY A 61 14.04 -12.61 9.00
C GLY A 61 13.65 -14.08 9.22
N THR A 62 13.31 -14.45 10.46
CA THR A 62 12.83 -15.79 10.82
C THR A 62 11.30 -15.94 10.73
N ARG A 63 10.57 -14.82 10.65
CA ARG A 63 9.11 -14.84 10.51
C ARG A 63 8.74 -15.23 9.09
N ARG A 64 7.95 -16.30 8.97
CA ARG A 64 7.30 -16.70 7.72
C ARG A 64 5.81 -16.79 7.98
N GLU A 65 5.04 -16.04 7.21
CA GLU A 65 3.60 -15.94 7.35
C GLU A 65 2.97 -16.05 5.97
N GLN A 66 1.83 -16.72 5.88
CA GLN A 66 1.07 -16.86 4.65
C GLN A 66 -0.42 -16.82 4.98
N GLY A 67 -1.23 -16.43 4.00
CA GLY A 67 -2.67 -16.33 4.20
C GLY A 67 -3.38 -15.67 3.03
N GLN A 68 -4.51 -15.03 3.33
CA GLN A 68 -5.29 -14.27 2.36
C GLN A 68 -5.20 -12.77 2.65
N TRP A 69 -4.91 -11.98 1.63
CA TRP A 69 -4.99 -10.53 1.70
C TRP A 69 -6.25 -10.04 0.98
N SER A 70 -6.74 -8.88 1.40
CA SER A 70 -7.83 -8.18 0.72
C SER A 70 -7.66 -6.68 0.89
N LEU A 71 -8.14 -5.91 -0.09
CA LEU A 71 -8.11 -4.45 -0.06
C LEU A 71 -9.52 -3.88 0.00
N ASN A 72 -9.76 -2.99 0.96
CA ASN A 72 -10.96 -2.17 1.02
C ASN A 72 -10.57 -0.70 1.19
N GLY A 73 -10.67 0.07 0.10
CA GLY A 73 -10.20 1.46 0.07
C GLY A 73 -8.69 1.53 0.26
N ASN A 74 -8.25 2.12 1.37
CA ASN A 74 -6.86 2.13 1.81
C ASN A 74 -6.56 1.10 2.90
N GLN A 75 -7.52 0.29 3.34
CA GLN A 75 -7.25 -0.74 4.33
C GLN A 75 -6.92 -2.07 3.66
N MET A 76 -5.68 -2.51 3.83
CA MET A 76 -5.27 -3.87 3.49
C MET A 76 -5.48 -4.76 4.71
N LYS A 77 -6.26 -5.83 4.56
CA LYS A 77 -6.41 -6.86 5.57
C LYS A 77 -5.53 -8.04 5.21
N LEU A 78 -4.67 -8.47 6.13
CA LEU A 78 -3.95 -9.74 6.06
C LEU A 78 -4.62 -10.73 7.02
N ALA A 79 -5.11 -11.85 6.50
CA ALA A 79 -5.71 -12.94 7.26
C ALA A 79 -4.76 -14.15 7.17
N PRO A 80 -3.90 -14.36 8.18
CA PRO A 80 -3.00 -15.50 8.22
C PRO A 80 -3.77 -16.82 8.18
N THR A 81 -3.17 -17.86 7.61
CA THR A 81 -3.70 -19.23 7.70
C THR A 81 -3.45 -19.85 9.09
N SER A 82 -2.51 -19.31 9.87
CA SER A 82 -2.31 -19.68 11.27
C SER A 82 -3.42 -19.14 12.18
N ASP A 83 -3.44 -19.55 13.45
CA ASP A 83 -4.36 -19.01 14.47
C ASP A 83 -4.09 -17.54 14.86
N GLU A 84 -3.21 -16.84 14.12
CA GLU A 84 -2.99 -15.41 14.31
C GLU A 84 -4.23 -14.60 13.89
N LYS A 85 -4.53 -13.56 14.68
CA LYS A 85 -5.64 -12.65 14.34
C LYS A 85 -5.35 -11.89 13.04
N PRO A 86 -6.38 -11.65 12.20
CA PRO A 86 -6.23 -10.83 11.01
C PRO A 86 -5.73 -9.42 11.33
N LYS A 87 -4.75 -8.95 10.56
CA LYS A 87 -4.15 -7.61 10.69
C LYS A 87 -4.82 -6.67 9.72
N ARG A 88 -5.14 -5.46 10.17
CA ARG A 88 -5.65 -4.38 9.31
C ARG A 88 -4.57 -3.31 9.21
N LEU A 89 -4.08 -3.09 8.00
CA LEU A 89 -2.99 -2.19 7.69
C LEU A 89 -3.53 -1.04 6.82
N ASP A 90 -3.07 0.17 7.10
CA ASP A 90 -3.28 1.33 6.27
C ASP A 90 -2.26 1.32 5.11
N LEU A 91 -2.77 1.19 3.89
CA LEU A 91 -2.03 1.24 2.65
C LEU A 91 -1.87 2.70 2.22
N ARG A 92 -0.62 3.13 2.15
CA ARG A 92 -0.21 4.42 1.60
C ARG A 92 0.53 4.16 0.30
N TYR A 93 0.51 5.11 -0.62
CA TYR A 93 1.47 5.07 -1.71
C TYR A 93 2.20 6.37 -1.89
N PHE A 94 3.45 6.19 -2.27
CA PHE A 94 4.47 7.20 -2.31
C PHE A 94 4.93 7.46 -3.74
N GLY A 95 4.77 6.49 -4.65
CA GLY A 95 5.09 6.63 -6.06
C GLY A 95 5.01 5.29 -6.79
N PRO A 96 5.25 5.28 -8.12
CA PRO A 96 5.26 4.06 -8.91
C PRO A 96 6.21 3.01 -8.31
N GLY A 97 5.65 1.86 -7.93
CA GLY A 97 6.41 0.79 -7.30
C GLY A 97 6.82 1.07 -5.85
N GLU A 98 6.23 2.03 -5.15
CA GLU A 98 6.51 2.30 -3.73
C GLU A 98 5.22 2.47 -2.92
N ILE A 99 5.02 1.56 -1.96
CA ILE A 99 3.86 1.52 -1.07
C ILE A 99 4.28 1.54 0.38
N GLY A 100 3.43 2.07 1.25
CA GLY A 100 3.56 2.02 2.70
C GLY A 100 2.50 1.12 3.31
N LEU A 101 2.88 0.29 4.27
CA LEU A 101 1.95 -0.44 5.13
C LEU A 101 2.19 -0.05 6.58
N ASP A 102 1.14 0.35 7.27
CA ASP A 102 1.18 0.79 8.67
C ASP A 102 0.02 0.19 9.46
N GLY A 103 0.27 -0.44 10.61
CA GLY A 103 -0.81 -0.95 11.46
C GLY A 103 -0.38 -1.87 12.60
N PRO A 104 -1.35 -2.46 13.32
CA PRO A 104 -1.07 -3.31 14.47
C PRO A 104 -0.25 -4.54 14.07
N GLY A 105 0.91 -4.72 14.69
CA GLY A 105 1.81 -5.85 14.43
C GLY A 105 2.72 -5.67 13.20
N LEU A 106 2.68 -4.51 12.54
CA LEU A 106 3.58 -4.15 11.44
C LEU A 106 3.98 -2.68 11.60
N ARG A 107 5.25 -2.42 11.97
CA ARG A 107 5.75 -1.04 12.04
C ARG A 107 5.57 -0.39 10.67
N ALA A 108 5.19 0.88 10.63
CA ALA A 108 5.10 1.67 9.41
C ALA A 108 6.33 1.42 8.52
N ARG A 109 6.10 0.79 7.37
CA ARG A 109 7.17 0.30 6.50
C ARG A 109 6.88 0.67 5.07
N ILE A 110 7.95 1.04 4.38
CA ILE A 110 7.93 1.31 2.94
C ILE A 110 8.41 0.05 2.24
N TYR A 111 7.64 -0.39 1.26
CA TYR A 111 7.95 -1.48 0.37
C TYR A 111 8.15 -0.94 -1.04
N ARG A 112 9.17 -1.44 -1.71
CA ARG A 112 9.44 -1.19 -3.12
C ARG A 112 9.14 -2.43 -3.92
N ARG A 113 8.45 -2.27 -5.04
CA ARG A 113 8.14 -3.35 -5.96
C ARG A 113 9.46 -3.90 -6.49
N GLU A 114 9.64 -5.21 -6.35
CA GLU A 114 10.77 -5.90 -6.96
C GLU A 114 10.51 -5.88 -8.47
N THR A 115 11.22 -4.99 -9.17
CA THR A 115 11.25 -4.98 -10.62
C THR A 115 12.21 -6.09 -11.00
N ASP A 116 11.68 -7.15 -11.61
CA ASP A 116 12.47 -8.25 -12.16
C ASP A 116 13.20 -7.77 -13.43
N ASN A 117 14.02 -6.72 -13.31
CA ASN A 117 14.90 -6.25 -14.37
C ASN A 117 16.18 -7.10 -14.34
N VAL A 118 16.04 -8.40 -14.57
CA VAL A 118 17.18 -9.23 -14.91
C VAL A 118 17.51 -8.92 -16.37
N VAL A 119 18.33 -7.89 -16.61
CA VAL A 119 19.01 -7.74 -17.91
C VAL A 119 20.15 -8.74 -17.89
N PRO A 120 20.11 -9.85 -18.65
CA PRO A 120 21.27 -10.72 -18.76
C PRO A 120 22.40 -9.93 -19.43
N LEU A 121 23.44 -9.63 -18.66
CA LEU A 121 24.71 -9.19 -19.22
C LEU A 121 25.28 -10.37 -20.00
N LYS A 122 25.08 -10.38 -21.32
CA LYS A 122 25.86 -11.24 -22.20
C LYS A 122 27.31 -10.77 -22.10
N THR A 123 28.13 -11.48 -21.33
CA THR A 123 29.58 -11.44 -21.49
C THR A 123 29.89 -11.95 -22.88
N SER A 124 30.21 -11.04 -23.80
CA SER A 124 30.90 -11.41 -25.04
C SER A 124 32.29 -11.88 -24.67
N ARG A 125 32.59 -13.15 -24.98
CA ARG A 125 33.95 -13.67 -25.00
C ARG A 125 34.77 -12.97 -26.08
#